data_AF-A0A1W9STR8-F1
#
_entry.id   AF-A0A1W9STR8-F1
#
_cell.length_a   1.000
_cell.length_b   1.000
_cell.length_c   1.000
_cell.angle_alpha   90.00
_cell.angle_beta   90.00
_cell.angle_gamma   90.00
#
_symmetry.space_group_name_H-M   'P 1'
#
loop_
_entity.id
_entity.type
_entity.pdbx_description
1 polymer ?
#
loop_
_entity_poly.entity_id
_entity_poly.type
_entity_poly.pdbx_seq_one_letter_code
_entity_poly.pdbx_strand_id
1 'polypeptide(L)'
;MIKKYISLQISVPIILLVAIILSTILWVVIDKYSENSENYNSDRINKQLAKFESDLVRIQSKALLTASFFSDLPSTKKAYKILADSGDRELAVNSLSGSVSNINNQVKKNTNKVLKIHFHTPDIHSLYRCWSTKRGDDI
;
A
#
# COMPACT_ATOMS: atom_id res chain seq x y z
N MET A 1 -11.05 60.69 48.60
CA MET A 1 -10.11 59.55 48.47
C MET A 1 -10.71 58.21 48.90
N ILE A 2 -11.48 58.14 50.00
CA ILE A 2 -11.99 56.86 50.58
C ILE A 2 -12.87 56.03 49.62
N LYS A 3 -13.83 56.64 48.90
CA LYS A 3 -14.67 55.92 47.91
C LYS A 3 -13.87 55.25 46.78
N LYS A 4 -12.76 55.85 46.36
CA LYS A 4 -11.90 55.35 45.28
C LYS A 4 -11.07 54.14 45.74
N TYR A 5 -10.69 54.11 47.03
CA TYR A 5 -10.01 52.98 47.66
C TYR A 5 -10.95 51.79 47.87
N ILE A 6 -12.18 52.04 48.33
CA ILE A 6 -13.20 51.00 48.51
C ILE A 6 -13.60 50.39 47.16
N SER A 7 -13.75 51.21 46.10
CA SER A 7 -14.05 50.67 44.77
C SER A 7 -12.88 49.84 44.23
N LEU A 8 -11.63 50.23 44.47
CA LEU A 8 -10.45 49.45 44.05
C LEU A 8 -10.37 48.09 44.79
N GLN A 9 -10.61 48.08 46.10
CA GLN A 9 -10.59 46.87 46.92
C GLN A 9 -11.61 45.82 46.50
N ILE A 10 -12.72 46.23 45.90
CA ILE A 10 -13.77 45.32 45.39
C ILE A 10 -13.53 44.97 43.91
N SER A 11 -13.04 45.92 43.10
CA SER A 11 -12.84 45.71 41.65
C SER A 11 -11.71 44.72 41.36
N VAL A 12 -10.59 44.80 42.10
CA VAL A 12 -9.43 43.92 41.90
C VAL A 12 -9.75 42.43 42.10
N PRO A 13 -10.38 41.99 43.20
CA PRO A 13 -10.74 40.58 43.37
C PRO A 13 -11.78 40.09 42.36
N ILE A 14 -12.69 40.95 41.91
CA ILE A 14 -13.64 40.60 40.84
C ILE A 14 -12.90 40.39 39.51
N ILE A 15 -11.96 41.27 39.16
CA ILE A 15 -11.15 41.12 37.94
C ILE A 15 -10.30 39.85 38.00
N LEU A 16 -9.70 39.55 39.16
CA LEU A 16 -8.95 38.31 39.36
C LEU A 16 -9.83 37.07 39.22
N LEU A 17 -11.03 37.09 39.81
CA LEU A 17 -11.99 36.00 39.68
C LEU A 17 -12.40 35.77 38.22
N VAL A 18 -12.69 36.85 37.48
CA VAL A 18 -13.01 36.78 36.05
C VAL A 18 -11.84 36.23 35.25
N ALA A 19 -10.61 36.67 35.54
CA ALA A 19 -9.40 36.16 34.88
C ALA A 19 -9.20 34.66 35.13
N ILE A 20 -9.45 34.18 36.36
CA ILE A 20 -9.37 32.75 36.72
C ILE A 20 -10.44 31.95 35.97
N ILE A 21 -11.67 32.45 35.90
CA ILE A 21 -12.76 31.79 35.18
C ILE A 21 -12.41 31.69 33.68
N LEU A 22 -11.96 32.79 33.07
CA LEU A 22 -11.57 32.81 31.66
C LEU A 22 -10.38 31.88 31.38
N SER A 23 -9.38 31.86 32.25
CA SER A 23 -8.24 30.93 32.19
C SER A 23 -8.71 29.47 32.21
N THR A 24 -9.64 29.15 33.13
CA THR A 24 -10.16 27.79 33.28
C THR A 24 -10.94 27.36 32.04
N ILE A 25 -11.79 28.24 31.50
CA ILE A 25 -12.53 27.98 30.26
C ILE A 25 -11.57 27.76 29.11
N LEU A 26 -10.56 28.63 28.95
CA LEU A 26 -9.57 28.52 27.89
C LEU A 26 -8.81 27.19 27.98
N TRP A 27 -8.41 26.81 29.19
CA TRP A 27 -7.71 25.54 29.43
C TRP A 27 -8.57 24.33 29.03
N VAL A 28 -9.84 24.28 29.44
CA VAL A 28 -10.77 23.19 29.06
C VAL A 28 -10.99 23.14 27.55
N VAL A 29 -11.12 24.29 26.89
CA VAL A 29 -11.30 24.34 25.43
C VAL A 29 -10.06 23.82 24.70
N ILE A 30 -8.86 24.20 25.14
CA ILE A 30 -7.60 23.73 24.55
C ILE A 30 -7.45 22.22 24.74
N ASP A 31 -7.71 21.72 25.95
CA ASP A 31 -7.63 20.29 26.28
C ASP A 31 -8.57 19.46 25.39
N LYS A 32 -9.85 19.86 25.32
CA LYS A 32 -10.85 19.18 24.49
C LYS A 32 -10.56 19.30 22.99
N TYR A 33 -10.03 20.43 22.54
CA TYR A 33 -9.62 20.58 21.15
C TYR A 33 -8.44 19.68 20.80
N SER A 34 -7.43 19.58 21.68
CA SER A 34 -6.27 18.71 21.49
C SER A 34 -6.69 17.25 21.45
N GLU A 35 -7.46 16.79 22.43
CA GLU A 35 -7.99 15.42 22.50
C GLU A 35 -8.80 15.07 21.23
N ASN A 36 -9.70 15.96 20.81
CA ASN A 36 -10.53 15.70 19.64
C ASN A 36 -9.73 15.72 18.33
N SER A 37 -8.71 16.58 18.23
CA SER A 37 -7.79 16.62 17.09
C SER A 37 -6.94 15.35 17.00
N GLU A 38 -6.38 14.90 18.12
CA GLU A 38 -5.61 13.66 18.19
C GLU A 38 -6.45 12.43 17.84
N ASN A 39 -7.66 12.33 18.40
CA ASN A 39 -8.58 11.23 18.09
C ASN A 39 -9.00 11.24 16.62
N TYR A 40 -9.38 12.40 16.08
CA TYR A 40 -9.79 12.52 14.68
C TYR A 40 -8.65 12.17 13.70
N ASN A 41 -7.43 12.62 14.00
CA ASN A 41 -6.25 12.31 13.19
C ASN A 41 -5.87 10.82 13.29
N SER A 42 -5.89 10.25 14.50
CA SER A 42 -5.62 8.83 14.74
C SER A 42 -6.64 7.94 14.01
N ASP A 43 -7.92 8.27 14.07
CA ASP A 43 -8.97 7.56 13.35
C ASP A 43 -8.79 7.61 11.84
N ARG A 44 -8.41 8.77 11.28
CA ARG A 44 -8.13 8.89 9.84
C ARG A 44 -6.91 8.05 9.45
N ILE A 45 -5.85 8.08 10.24
CA ILE A 45 -4.64 7.28 10.01
C ILE A 45 -5.00 5.79 10.04
N ASN A 46 -5.71 5.34 11.09
CA ASN A 46 -6.11 3.95 11.26
C ASN A 46 -7.02 3.46 10.12
N LYS A 47 -7.97 4.29 9.67
CA LYS A 47 -8.82 3.97 8.51
C LYS A 47 -8.02 3.85 7.22
N GLN A 48 -7.04 4.72 6.99
CA GLN A 48 -6.16 4.62 5.81
C GLN A 48 -5.24 3.41 5.91
N LEU A 49 -4.74 3.08 7.10
CA LEU A 49 -3.91 1.89 7.33
C LEU A 49 -4.71 0.61 7.06
N ALA A 50 -5.91 0.49 7.61
CA ALA A 50 -6.78 -0.66 7.37
C ALA A 50 -7.13 -0.81 5.87
N LYS A 51 -7.36 0.32 5.17
CA LYS A 51 -7.59 0.30 3.72
C LYS A 51 -6.34 -0.17 2.96
N PHE A 52 -5.17 0.34 3.34
CA PHE A 52 -3.89 -0.05 2.75
C PHE A 52 -3.61 -1.54 2.94
N GLU A 53 -3.81 -2.07 4.15
CA GLU A 53 -3.69 -3.49 4.46
C GLU A 53 -4.64 -4.35 3.61
N SER A 54 -5.91 -3.94 3.50
CA SER A 54 -6.88 -4.63 2.64
C SER A 54 -6.46 -4.63 1.17
N ASP A 55 -5.96 -3.49 0.67
CA ASP A 55 -5.44 -3.38 -0.69
C ASP A 55 -4.19 -4.25 -0.91
N LEU A 56 -3.28 -4.33 0.07
CA LEU A 56 -2.12 -5.22 0.03
C LEU A 56 -2.55 -6.70 -0.04
N VAL A 57 -3.44 -7.14 0.84
CA VAL A 57 -3.96 -8.52 0.84
C VAL A 57 -4.62 -8.86 -0.49
N ARG A 58 -5.39 -7.92 -1.05
CA ARG A 58 -6.02 -8.06 -2.35
C ARG A 58 -4.99 -8.17 -3.49
N ILE A 59 -3.94 -7.36 -3.47
CA ILE A 59 -2.84 -7.43 -4.45
C ILE A 59 -2.11 -8.76 -4.33
N GLN A 60 -1.75 -9.17 -3.11
CA GLN A 60 -1.07 -10.44 -2.83
C GLN A 60 -1.89 -11.62 -3.32
N SER A 61 -3.18 -11.67 -3.00
CA SER A 61 -4.08 -12.75 -3.43
C SER A 61 -4.18 -12.84 -4.95
N LYS A 62 -4.29 -11.70 -5.63
CA LYS A 62 -4.31 -11.64 -7.11
C LYS A 62 -2.98 -12.06 -7.72
N ALA A 63 -1.87 -11.63 -7.13
CA ALA A 63 -0.53 -12.01 -7.59
C ALA A 63 -0.32 -13.51 -7.45
N LEU A 64 -0.69 -14.09 -6.29
CA LEU A 64 -0.62 -15.52 -6.05
C LEU A 64 -1.49 -16.31 -7.02
N LEU A 65 -2.76 -15.93 -7.18
CA LEU A 65 -3.68 -16.59 -8.12
C LEU A 65 -3.13 -16.53 -9.56
N THR A 66 -2.58 -15.38 -9.96
CA THR A 66 -1.97 -15.22 -11.27
C THR A 66 -0.75 -16.14 -11.41
N ALA A 67 0.14 -16.16 -10.42
CA ALA A 67 1.30 -17.04 -10.42
C ALA A 67 0.89 -18.52 -10.52
N SER A 68 -0.08 -18.97 -9.71
CA SER A 68 -0.61 -20.33 -9.73
C SER A 68 -1.18 -20.69 -11.11
N PHE A 69 -1.99 -19.80 -11.69
CA PHE A 69 -2.54 -19.99 -13.03
C PHE A 69 -1.43 -20.19 -14.09
N PHE A 70 -0.41 -19.33 -14.09
CA PHE A 70 0.69 -19.43 -15.05
C PHE A 70 1.61 -20.63 -14.79
N SER A 71 1.81 -21.04 -13.54
CA SER A 71 2.59 -22.24 -13.20
C SER A 71 1.92 -23.52 -13.68
N ASP A 72 0.58 -23.54 -13.71
CA ASP A 72 -0.18 -24.72 -14.09
C ASP A 72 -0.38 -24.90 -15.60
N LEU A 73 -0.04 -23.88 -16.41
CA LEU A 73 -0.16 -23.97 -17.86
C LEU A 73 0.66 -25.16 -18.42
N PRO A 74 0.10 -25.94 -19.36
CA PRO A 74 0.83 -27.02 -20.01
C PRO A 74 2.14 -26.56 -20.67
N SER A 75 2.14 -25.36 -21.26
CA SER A 75 3.33 -24.72 -21.86
C SER A 75 4.43 -24.47 -20.84
N THR A 76 4.06 -24.07 -19.62
CA THR A 76 4.99 -23.84 -18.50
C THR A 76 5.60 -25.14 -18.04
N LYS A 77 4.77 -26.15 -17.73
CA LYS A 77 5.24 -27.47 -17.32
C LYS A 77 6.16 -28.11 -18.36
N LYS A 78 5.83 -27.98 -19.65
CA LYS A 78 6.66 -28.45 -20.76
C LYS A 78 8.00 -27.71 -20.84
N ALA A 79 8.00 -26.38 -20.69
CA ALA A 79 9.23 -25.58 -20.71
C ALA A 79 10.20 -25.99 -19.58
N TYR A 80 9.70 -26.16 -18.36
CA TYR A 80 10.52 -26.62 -17.24
C TYR A 80 11.02 -28.07 -17.42
N LYS A 81 10.19 -28.94 -18.03
CA LYS A 81 10.63 -30.30 -18.39
C LYS A 81 11.78 -30.28 -19.41
N ILE A 82 11.70 -29.45 -20.45
CA ILE A 82 12.78 -29.29 -21.45
C ILE A 82 14.06 -28.83 -20.77
N LEU A 83 13.99 -27.82 -19.89
CA LEU A 83 15.15 -27.35 -19.13
C LEU A 83 15.77 -28.45 -18.27
N ALA A 84 14.96 -29.25 -17.59
CA ALA A 84 15.43 -30.33 -16.73
C ALA A 84 16.06 -31.48 -17.54
N ASP A 85 15.46 -31.83 -18.68
CA ASP A 85 15.86 -32.99 -19.47
C ASP A 85 17.05 -32.69 -20.39
N SER A 86 17.14 -31.50 -20.99
CA SER A 86 18.16 -31.16 -22.00
C SER A 86 19.02 -29.93 -21.67
N GLY A 87 18.62 -29.10 -20.71
CA GLY A 87 19.27 -27.81 -20.45
C GLY A 87 19.05 -26.75 -21.55
N ASP A 88 18.25 -27.05 -22.58
CA ASP A 88 18.03 -26.15 -23.71
C ASP A 88 17.08 -25.00 -23.35
N ARG A 89 17.67 -23.85 -23.03
CA ARG A 89 16.92 -22.64 -22.66
C ARG A 89 16.09 -22.08 -23.82
N GLU A 90 16.59 -22.12 -25.05
CA GLU A 90 15.86 -21.54 -26.18
C GLU A 90 14.61 -22.36 -26.49
N LEU A 91 14.74 -23.68 -26.53
CA LEU A 91 13.61 -24.58 -26.77
C LEU A 91 12.56 -24.46 -25.67
N ALA A 92 12.98 -24.32 -24.41
CA ALA A 92 12.08 -24.07 -23.29
C ALA A 92 11.32 -22.74 -23.43
N VAL A 93 12.02 -21.65 -23.78
CA VAL A 93 11.38 -20.34 -23.99
C VAL A 93 10.41 -20.38 -25.18
N ASN A 94 10.76 -21.06 -26.27
CA ASN A 94 9.89 -21.21 -27.43
C ASN A 94 8.61 -22.00 -27.06
N SER A 95 8.73 -23.03 -26.24
CA SER A 95 7.59 -23.80 -25.73
C SER A 95 6.66 -22.98 -24.81
N LEU A 96 7.17 -21.94 -24.15
CA LEU A 96 6.41 -21.11 -23.21
C LEU A 96 5.79 -19.88 -23.87
N SER A 97 6.60 -19.19 -24.70
CA SER A 97 6.34 -17.82 -25.15
C SER A 97 5.06 -17.68 -25.99
N GLY A 98 4.72 -18.67 -26.82
CA GLY A 98 3.51 -18.61 -27.65
C GLY A 98 2.22 -18.51 -26.82
N SER A 99 2.04 -19.40 -25.85
CA SER A 99 0.84 -19.41 -24.99
C SER A 99 0.77 -18.17 -24.10
N VAL A 100 1.89 -17.80 -23.48
CA VAL A 100 1.94 -16.63 -22.57
C VAL A 100 1.75 -15.32 -23.33
N SER A 101 2.35 -15.19 -24.52
CA SER A 101 2.17 -14.00 -25.37
C SER A 101 0.72 -13.84 -25.80
N ASN A 102 0.05 -14.91 -26.20
CA ASN A 102 -1.38 -14.86 -26.53
C ASN A 102 -2.22 -14.36 -25.34
N ILE A 103 -1.99 -14.91 -24.14
CA ILE A 103 -2.70 -14.46 -22.93
C ILE A 103 -2.42 -12.98 -22.66
N ASN A 104 -1.15 -12.55 -22.72
CA ASN A 104 -0.79 -11.14 -22.51
C ASN A 104 -1.46 -10.22 -23.54
N ASN A 105 -1.52 -10.62 -24.81
CA ASN A 105 -2.19 -9.87 -25.87
C ASN A 105 -3.70 -9.74 -25.62
N GLN A 106 -4.36 -10.81 -25.16
CA GLN A 106 -5.79 -10.75 -24.78
C GLN A 106 -6.03 -9.84 -23.57
N VAL A 107 -5.17 -9.90 -22.55
CA VAL A 107 -5.24 -9.00 -21.39
C VAL A 107 -5.06 -7.55 -21.84
N LYS A 108 -4.07 -7.28 -22.69
CA LYS A 108 -3.82 -5.94 -23.25
C LYS A 108 -5.02 -5.43 -24.05
N LYS A 109 -5.63 -6.27 -24.89
CA LYS A 109 -6.82 -5.92 -25.67
C LYS A 109 -8.01 -5.53 -24.78
N ASN A 110 -8.23 -6.26 -23.69
CA ASN A 110 -9.40 -6.06 -22.83
C ASN A 110 -9.22 -4.99 -21.75
N THR A 111 -7.99 -4.70 -21.36
CA THR A 111 -7.71 -3.82 -20.20
C THR A 111 -6.83 -2.61 -20.52
N ASN A 112 -6.27 -2.55 -21.73
CA ASN A 112 -5.21 -1.62 -22.14
C ASN A 112 -3.96 -1.66 -21.24
N LYS A 113 -3.75 -2.77 -20.50
CA LYS A 113 -2.60 -2.97 -19.62
C LYS A 113 -1.77 -4.16 -20.07
N VAL A 114 -0.45 -4.06 -19.91
CA VAL A 114 0.49 -5.16 -20.18
C VAL A 114 0.62 -6.00 -18.92
N LEU A 115 0.37 -7.30 -19.04
CA LEU A 115 0.65 -8.26 -17.98
C LEU A 115 2.16 -8.47 -17.86
N LYS A 116 2.69 -8.50 -16.64
CA LYS A 116 4.10 -8.71 -16.35
C LYS A 116 4.30 -10.00 -15.55
N ILE A 117 4.58 -11.10 -16.24
CA ILE A 117 4.90 -12.41 -15.66
C ILE A 117 6.35 -12.75 -16.00
N HIS A 118 7.13 -13.03 -14.95
CA HIS A 118 8.55 -13.38 -15.03
C HIS A 118 8.75 -14.81 -14.57
N PHE A 119 9.20 -15.65 -15.49
CA PHE A 119 9.53 -17.05 -15.24
C PHE A 119 11.03 -17.14 -14.95
N HIS A 120 11.38 -17.88 -13.90
CA HIS A 120 12.74 -18.07 -13.44
C HIS A 120 13.14 -19.54 -13.57
N THR A 121 14.41 -19.79 -13.84
CA THR A 121 14.99 -21.12 -13.68
C THR A 121 15.21 -21.44 -12.18
N PRO A 122 15.40 -22.71 -11.79
CA PRO A 122 15.58 -23.09 -10.39
C PRO A 122 16.79 -22.44 -9.69
N ASP A 123 17.80 -22.06 -10.47
CA ASP A 123 18.99 -21.28 -10.06
C ASP A 123 18.74 -19.76 -10.06
N ILE A 124 17.46 -19.33 -10.08
CA ILE A 124 17.01 -17.93 -9.93
C ILE A 124 17.33 -17.04 -11.14
N HIS A 125 17.90 -17.58 -12.22
CA HIS A 125 18.11 -16.80 -13.44
C HIS A 125 16.80 -16.57 -14.22
N SER A 126 16.72 -15.43 -14.91
CA SER A 126 15.60 -15.12 -15.80
C SER A 126 15.50 -16.12 -16.96
N LEU A 127 14.36 -16.81 -17.05
CA LEU A 127 14.02 -17.68 -18.18
C LEU A 127 13.27 -16.90 -19.26
N TYR A 128 12.16 -16.26 -18.87
CA TYR A 128 11.28 -15.57 -19.81
C TYR A 128 10.51 -14.44 -19.12
N ARG A 129 10.39 -13.30 -19.82
CA ARG A 129 9.56 -12.16 -19.42
C ARG A 129 8.56 -11.86 -20.53
N CYS A 130 7.27 -11.88 -20.22
CA CYS A 130 6.25 -11.69 -21.26
C CYS A 130 6.12 -10.24 -21.78
N TRP A 131 6.84 -9.29 -21.18
CA TRP A 131 6.80 -7.86 -21.51
C TRP A 131 8.16 -7.31 -22.02
N SER A 132 9.20 -8.14 -22.06
CA SER A 132 10.56 -7.71 -22.39
C SER A 132 11.31 -8.81 -23.15
N THR A 133 12.25 -8.40 -24.00
CA THR A 133 13.18 -9.31 -24.67
C THR A 133 14.38 -9.69 -23.80
N LYS A 134 14.56 -9.05 -22.63
CA LYS A 134 15.65 -9.35 -21.68
C LYS A 134 15.50 -10.75 -21.07
N ARG A 135 16.60 -11.51 -21.01
CA ARG A 135 16.70 -12.89 -20.50
C ARG A 135 18.06 -13.11 -19.85
N GLY A 136 18.18 -14.09 -18.95
CA GLY A 136 19.45 -14.48 -18.32
C GLY A 136 20.01 -13.51 -17.28
N ASP A 137 19.26 -12.47 -16.92
CA ASP A 137 19.58 -11.58 -15.80
C ASP A 137 19.07 -12.13 -14.47
N ASP A 138 19.77 -11.79 -13.39
CA ASP A 138 19.35 -12.09 -12.02
C ASP A 138 18.20 -11.16 -11.59
N ILE A 139 17.52 -11.53 -10.50
CA ILE A 139 16.47 -10.70 -9.85
C ILE A 139 17.01 -9.34 -9.44
#